data_AF-A0A0B4EIM7-F1
#
_entry.id   AF-A0A0B4EIM7-F1
#
_cell.length_a   1.000
_cell.length_b   1.000
_cell.length_c   1.000
_cell.angle_alpha   90.00
_cell.angle_beta   90.00
_cell.angle_gamma   90.00
#
_symmetry.space_group_name_H-M   'P 1'
#
loop_
_entity.id
_entity.type
_entity.pdbx_description
1 polymer ?
#
loop_
_entity_poly.entity_id
_entity_poly.type
_entity_poly.pdbx_seq_one_letter_code
_entity_poly.pdbx_strand_id
1 'polypeptide(L)'
;MDFPAQPAKPDIPLRSSPEADFDAKMVLLFQWAVNDFFSFVDAWATWLTENSTVIGGELNDTDIGQTTPAAGAFTALSAAAVAYFADKLGVGTASPSHLIDVQGNGGEVAIRVKNTDAAGADPDANFYLDAGNASGEAALEFMKGGLPEARVIALLDKLRLVHDVGPIELHAAGQAALSVSGTAIEPGSDNAFTGGSASKRFSEMFSVDGTINTSDMREKVNIRPLNEAEKRVAQELVNDFRIFQWISAVADKGEAGARLHVGQMAQWVEQKFAEEGLDAGRYGMFTRDKIFRTVTDTKMVQVQKVEKSTQQRTIIEVIDGRATEKTVSEEISVPVYEVLPVFDEAGEAVMVPGPGGPVQKTARVPVLVEEEREFTEEVEDGERLGLRYPELMCFIMAGTLGV
;
A
#
# COMPACT_ATOMS: atom_id res chain seq x y z
N MET A 1 -45.33 0.31 40.25
CA MET A 1 -44.09 -0.17 40.88
C MET A 1 -44.26 0.08 42.37
N ASP A 2 -44.30 -0.97 43.18
CA ASP A 2 -44.43 -0.85 44.63
C ASP A 2 -43.04 -0.59 45.23
N PHE A 3 -42.79 0.66 45.61
CA PHE A 3 -41.61 1.02 46.38
C PHE A 3 -41.86 0.65 47.86
N PRO A 4 -40.82 0.34 48.66
CA PRO A 4 -41.00 0.15 50.09
C PRO A 4 -41.67 1.40 50.68
N ALA A 5 -42.78 1.21 51.40
CA ALA A 5 -43.55 2.31 51.97
C ALA A 5 -42.94 2.76 53.29
N GLN A 6 -42.82 4.08 53.49
CA GLN A 6 -42.32 4.61 54.74
C GLN A 6 -43.30 4.29 55.89
N PRO A 7 -42.83 3.76 57.03
CA PRO A 7 -43.69 3.50 58.18
C PRO A 7 -44.22 4.82 58.75
N ALA A 8 -45.48 4.82 59.20
CA ALA A 8 -46.11 5.99 59.79
C ALA A 8 -45.35 6.49 61.02
N LYS A 9 -44.93 7.76 61.00
CA LYS A 9 -44.16 8.36 62.09
C LYS A 9 -45.06 8.68 63.29
N PRO A 10 -44.71 8.26 64.51
CA PRO A 10 -45.40 8.64 65.74
C PRO A 10 -45.32 10.15 66.01
N ASP A 11 -46.31 10.68 66.72
CA ASP A 11 -46.34 12.09 67.11
C ASP A 11 -45.12 12.46 67.97
N ILE A 12 -44.52 13.62 67.67
CA ILE A 12 -43.41 14.16 68.47
C ILE A 12 -44.00 14.79 69.73
N PRO A 13 -43.64 14.30 70.94
CA PRO A 13 -44.20 14.84 72.16
C PRO A 13 -43.67 16.25 72.43
N LEU A 14 -44.57 17.14 72.87
CA LEU A 14 -44.22 18.49 73.29
C LEU A 14 -43.72 18.47 74.74
N ARG A 15 -42.66 19.22 75.03
CA ARG A 15 -42.06 19.29 76.38
C ARG A 15 -43.01 19.83 77.45
N SER A 16 -44.13 20.44 77.06
CA SER A 16 -45.17 20.95 77.95
C SER A 16 -46.23 19.91 78.35
N SER A 17 -46.18 18.69 77.82
CA SER A 17 -47.11 17.60 78.18
C SER A 17 -46.81 17.00 79.55
N PRO A 18 -47.80 16.39 80.23
CA PRO A 18 -47.55 15.62 81.46
C PRO A 18 -46.46 14.56 81.26
N GLU A 19 -45.55 14.43 82.23
CA GLU A 19 -44.32 13.63 82.12
C GLU A 19 -44.58 12.17 81.69
N ALA A 20 -45.63 11.54 82.23
CA ALA A 20 -46.02 10.18 81.84
C ALA A 20 -46.48 10.04 80.38
N ASP A 21 -47.12 11.07 79.81
CA ASP A 21 -47.53 11.08 78.39
C ASP A 21 -46.34 11.40 77.46
N PHE A 22 -45.44 12.29 77.91
CA PHE A 22 -44.21 12.60 77.21
C PHE A 22 -43.31 11.36 77.08
N ASP A 23 -43.08 10.64 78.18
CA ASP A 23 -42.22 9.45 78.20
C ASP A 23 -42.79 8.32 77.34
N ALA A 24 -44.09 8.06 77.42
CA ALA A 24 -44.74 7.04 76.61
C ALA A 24 -44.60 7.33 75.09
N LYS A 25 -44.75 8.59 74.69
CA LYS A 25 -44.59 9.02 73.28
C LYS A 25 -43.12 9.02 72.84
N MET A 26 -42.18 9.39 73.72
CA MET A 26 -40.75 9.32 73.42
C MET A 26 -40.30 7.87 73.21
N VAL A 27 -40.77 6.92 74.02
CA VAL A 27 -40.47 5.49 73.85
C VAL A 27 -40.98 4.98 72.51
N LEU A 28 -42.22 5.32 72.13
CA LEU A 28 -42.78 4.94 70.82
C LEU A 28 -41.99 5.55 69.66
N LEU A 29 -41.57 6.81 69.78
CA LEU A 29 -40.74 7.47 68.77
C LEU A 29 -39.37 6.79 68.62
N PHE A 30 -38.73 6.40 69.73
CA PHE A 30 -37.47 5.66 69.68
C PHE A 30 -37.62 4.26 69.10
N GLN A 31 -38.68 3.54 69.46
CA GLN A 31 -38.97 2.21 68.90
C GLN A 31 -39.24 2.29 67.39
N TRP A 32 -40.01 3.28 66.94
CA TRP A 32 -40.21 3.53 65.51
C TRP A 32 -38.91 3.85 64.79
N ALA A 33 -38.07 4.71 65.38
CA ALA A 33 -36.80 5.08 64.77
C ALA A 33 -35.83 3.90 64.64
N VAL A 34 -35.78 3.01 65.65
CA VAL A 34 -34.83 1.90 65.69
C VAL A 34 -35.31 0.68 64.90
N ASN A 35 -36.59 0.35 64.97
CA ASN A 35 -37.11 -0.87 64.36
C ASN A 35 -37.70 -0.58 62.99
N ASP A 36 -38.69 0.31 62.92
CA ASP A 36 -39.47 0.49 61.70
C ASP A 36 -38.68 1.28 60.65
N PHE A 37 -38.03 2.38 61.04
CA PHE A 37 -37.30 3.23 60.12
C PHE A 37 -36.02 2.57 59.58
N PHE A 38 -35.24 1.86 60.41
CA PHE A 38 -34.07 1.13 59.91
C PHE A 38 -34.46 -0.05 59.02
N SER A 39 -35.51 -0.81 59.35
CA SER A 39 -36.01 -1.86 58.46
C SER A 39 -36.51 -1.31 57.14
N PHE A 40 -37.12 -0.12 57.15
CA PHE A 40 -37.48 0.60 55.91
C PHE A 40 -36.24 0.97 55.07
N VAL A 41 -35.19 1.50 55.70
CA VAL A 41 -33.93 1.86 55.00
C VAL A 41 -33.25 0.62 54.43
N ASP A 42 -33.24 -0.49 55.17
CA ASP A 42 -32.67 -1.77 54.72
C ASP A 42 -33.45 -2.35 53.53
N ALA A 43 -34.79 -2.35 53.62
CA ALA A 43 -35.66 -2.74 52.51
C ALA A 43 -35.46 -1.84 51.27
N TRP A 44 -35.21 -0.54 51.48
CA TRP A 44 -34.86 0.39 50.41
C TRP A 44 -33.49 0.07 49.78
N ALA A 45 -32.49 -0.29 50.59
CA ALA A 45 -31.19 -0.70 50.10
C ALA A 45 -31.26 -2.02 49.29
N THR A 46 -32.04 -3.00 49.76
CA THR A 46 -32.30 -4.24 49.02
C THR A 46 -33.04 -3.95 47.71
N TRP A 47 -34.10 -3.14 47.76
CA TRP A 47 -34.88 -2.78 46.58
C TRP A 47 -34.02 -2.09 45.52
N LEU A 48 -33.14 -1.16 45.92
CA LEU A 48 -32.17 -0.51 45.03
C LEU A 48 -31.18 -1.50 44.42
N THR A 49 -30.77 -2.52 45.16
CA THR A 49 -29.86 -3.57 44.67
C THR A 49 -30.54 -4.43 43.59
N GLU A 50 -31.82 -4.76 43.78
CA GLU A 50 -32.56 -5.65 42.89
C GLU A 50 -33.19 -4.95 41.68
N ASN A 51 -33.53 -3.66 41.81
CA ASN A 51 -34.30 -2.92 40.80
C ASN A 51 -33.51 -1.79 40.12
N SER A 52 -32.26 -1.53 40.51
CA SER A 52 -31.37 -0.67 39.73
C SER A 52 -30.84 -1.42 38.52
N THR A 53 -31.25 -1.03 37.32
CA THR A 53 -30.80 -1.65 36.06
C THR A 53 -29.42 -1.20 35.59
N VAL A 54 -28.75 -0.30 36.33
CA VAL A 54 -27.36 0.10 36.05
C VAL A 54 -26.50 -0.31 37.23
N ILE A 55 -25.80 -1.43 37.07
CA ILE A 55 -24.94 -2.05 38.07
C ILE A 55 -23.53 -2.18 37.45
N GLY A 56 -22.81 -1.06 37.39
CA GLY A 56 -21.36 -1.04 37.14
C GLY A 56 -20.93 -0.60 35.74
N GLY A 57 -20.01 0.35 35.72
CA GLY A 57 -19.29 0.90 34.58
C GLY A 57 -18.62 2.21 35.01
N GLU A 58 -17.65 2.71 34.25
CA GLU A 58 -17.15 4.09 34.37
C GLU A 58 -17.43 4.79 33.04
N LEU A 59 -18.06 5.97 33.09
CA LEU A 59 -18.22 6.85 31.93
C LEU A 59 -17.55 8.17 32.26
N ASN A 60 -16.51 8.54 31.51
CA ASN A 60 -15.71 9.76 31.72
C ASN A 60 -15.17 9.86 33.17
N ASP A 61 -14.49 8.81 33.65
CA ASP A 61 -13.91 8.74 35.01
C ASP A 61 -14.93 8.98 36.14
N THR A 62 -16.22 8.81 35.85
CA THR A 62 -17.31 8.87 36.81
C THR A 62 -17.91 7.47 36.94
N ASP A 63 -17.81 6.91 38.15
CA ASP A 63 -18.40 5.63 38.50
C ASP A 63 -19.91 5.65 38.26
N ILE A 64 -20.40 4.69 37.48
CA ILE A 64 -21.82 4.44 37.27
C ILE A 64 -22.17 3.07 37.89
N GLY A 65 -22.96 3.09 38.97
CA GLY A 65 -23.41 1.88 39.69
C GLY A 65 -22.58 1.54 40.94
N GLN A 66 -23.05 0.59 41.75
CA GLN A 66 -22.50 0.33 43.10
C GLN A 66 -21.47 -0.82 43.22
N THR A 67 -21.29 -1.67 42.20
CA THR A 67 -20.27 -2.73 42.21
C THR A 67 -19.65 -2.94 40.83
N THR A 68 -18.33 -3.16 40.79
CA THR A 68 -17.50 -3.33 39.59
C THR A 68 -17.66 -4.75 39.02
N PRO A 69 -18.22 -4.99 37.82
CA PRO A 69 -18.01 -6.26 37.14
C PRO A 69 -16.55 -6.37 36.66
N ALA A 70 -15.98 -7.58 36.70
CA ALA A 70 -14.70 -7.85 36.04
C ALA A 70 -14.78 -7.41 34.57
N ALA A 71 -13.78 -6.66 34.08
CA ALA A 71 -13.77 -5.95 32.80
C ALA A 71 -14.56 -6.67 31.69
N GLY A 72 -15.81 -6.26 31.49
CA GLY A 72 -16.67 -6.77 30.44
C GLY A 72 -16.36 -6.04 29.14
N ALA A 73 -15.94 -6.76 28.11
CA ALA A 73 -15.87 -6.20 26.77
C ALA A 73 -17.29 -5.87 26.30
N PHE A 74 -17.55 -4.63 25.87
CA PHE A 74 -18.80 -4.29 25.22
C PHE A 74 -18.91 -5.11 23.91
N THR A 75 -19.88 -6.02 23.83
CA THR A 75 -20.12 -6.83 22.62
C THR A 75 -20.85 -6.06 21.52
N ALA A 76 -21.49 -4.95 21.87
CA ALA A 76 -22.09 -3.98 20.95
C ALA A 76 -22.11 -2.59 21.60
N LEU A 77 -21.82 -1.55 20.80
CA LEU A 77 -21.93 -0.15 21.20
C LEU A 77 -22.84 0.56 20.18
N SER A 78 -24.01 1.04 20.60
CA SER A 78 -24.88 1.89 19.78
C SER A 78 -24.85 3.32 20.31
N ALA A 79 -24.19 4.23 19.61
CA ALA A 79 -24.23 5.66 19.92
C ALA A 79 -25.38 6.32 19.15
N ALA A 80 -26.17 7.15 19.81
CA ALA A 80 -27.29 7.86 19.17
C ALA A 80 -26.85 8.97 18.19
N ALA A 81 -25.56 9.32 18.15
CA ALA A 81 -25.02 10.34 17.25
C ALA A 81 -23.61 9.98 16.73
N VAL A 82 -22.58 10.08 17.58
CA VAL A 82 -21.16 9.90 17.18
C VAL A 82 -20.43 9.07 18.24
N ALA A 83 -19.67 8.07 17.80
CA ALA A 83 -18.65 7.43 18.62
C ALA A 83 -17.34 8.21 18.47
N TYR A 84 -16.92 8.91 19.53
CA TYR A 84 -15.64 9.62 19.58
C TYR A 84 -14.61 8.78 20.33
N PHE A 85 -13.44 8.57 19.73
CA PHE A 85 -12.30 7.88 20.33
C PHE A 85 -11.19 8.90 20.59
N ALA A 86 -10.77 9.02 21.86
CA ALA A 86 -9.84 10.06 22.28
C ALA A 86 -8.37 9.77 21.93
N ASP A 87 -8.02 8.51 21.65
CA ASP A 87 -6.68 8.08 21.28
C ASP A 87 -6.73 7.22 20.01
N LYS A 88 -6.70 5.89 20.12
CA LYS A 88 -6.67 4.98 18.98
C LYS A 88 -7.95 4.17 18.85
N LEU A 89 -8.37 3.92 17.61
CA LEU A 89 -9.42 2.99 17.25
C LEU A 89 -8.81 1.69 16.76
N GLY A 90 -8.92 0.62 17.57
CA GLY A 90 -8.59 -0.75 17.16
C GLY A 90 -9.83 -1.51 16.70
N VAL A 91 -9.83 -1.99 15.46
CA VAL A 91 -10.86 -2.87 14.91
C VAL A 91 -10.25 -4.25 14.71
N GLY A 92 -10.64 -5.23 15.54
CA GLY A 92 -10.05 -6.57 15.53
C GLY A 92 -8.72 -6.70 16.30
N THR A 93 -8.25 -5.62 16.93
CA THR A 93 -7.08 -5.59 17.83
C THR A 93 -7.37 -4.81 19.11
N ALA A 94 -6.88 -5.33 20.24
CA ALA A 94 -6.93 -4.64 21.54
C ALA A 94 -5.67 -3.79 21.80
N SER A 95 -4.71 -3.79 20.87
CA SER A 95 -3.44 -3.06 21.01
C SER A 95 -3.12 -2.34 19.70
N PRO A 96 -3.92 -1.33 19.33
CA PRO A 96 -3.71 -0.58 18.10
C PRO A 96 -2.35 0.14 18.14
N SER A 97 -1.57 -0.11 17.10
CA SER A 97 -0.27 0.55 16.88
C SER A 97 -0.46 1.93 16.24
N HIS A 98 -1.51 2.10 15.43
CA HIS A 98 -1.85 3.33 14.70
C HIS A 98 -3.15 3.95 15.23
N LEU A 99 -3.44 5.20 14.84
CA LEU A 99 -4.67 5.91 15.25
C LEU A 99 -5.94 5.17 14.81
N ILE A 100 -5.92 4.56 13.63
CA ILE A 100 -6.92 3.58 13.20
C ILE A 100 -6.12 2.32 12.82
N ASP A 101 -6.32 1.23 13.56
CA ASP A 101 -5.65 -0.05 13.33
C ASP A 101 -6.72 -1.12 13.07
N VAL A 102 -6.74 -1.67 11.86
CA VAL A 102 -7.70 -2.71 11.46
C VAL A 102 -6.92 -4.01 11.25
N GLN A 103 -7.17 -4.99 12.11
CA GLN A 103 -6.52 -6.29 12.07
C GLN A 103 -7.54 -7.37 11.72
N GLY A 104 -7.26 -8.14 10.66
CA GLY A 104 -8.02 -9.34 10.29
C GLY A 104 -7.29 -10.63 10.65
N ASN A 105 -8.05 -11.69 10.92
CA ASN A 105 -7.51 -13.03 11.21
C ASN A 105 -7.64 -13.92 9.96
N GLY A 106 -6.79 -13.65 8.96
CA GLY A 106 -6.80 -14.34 7.65
C GLY A 106 -7.83 -13.79 6.67
N GLY A 107 -7.40 -13.49 5.44
CA GLY A 107 -8.24 -12.92 4.37
C GLY A 107 -7.95 -11.45 4.07
N GLU A 108 -8.81 -10.83 3.26
CA GLU A 108 -8.73 -9.39 2.92
C GLU A 108 -9.25 -8.54 4.08
N VAL A 109 -8.43 -7.60 4.55
CA VAL A 109 -8.85 -6.54 5.46
C VAL A 109 -9.19 -5.31 4.64
N ALA A 110 -10.46 -4.89 4.66
CA ALA A 110 -10.93 -3.79 3.84
C ALA A 110 -11.64 -2.74 4.71
N ILE A 111 -11.32 -1.47 4.45
CA ILE A 111 -12.14 -0.34 4.89
C ILE A 111 -13.07 0.00 3.74
N ARG A 112 -14.38 -0.21 3.92
CA ARG A 112 -15.39 0.16 2.93
C ARG A 112 -16.02 1.49 3.30
N VAL A 113 -15.79 2.51 2.49
CA VAL A 113 -16.58 3.74 2.51
C VAL A 113 -17.70 3.57 1.48
N LYS A 114 -18.94 3.41 1.95
CA LYS A 114 -20.13 3.36 1.09
C LYS A 114 -21.07 4.50 1.46
N ASN A 115 -21.55 5.21 0.44
CA ASN A 115 -22.62 6.17 0.58
C ASN A 115 -23.86 5.59 -0.12
N THR A 116 -24.93 5.36 0.63
CA THR A 116 -26.22 4.93 0.10
C THR A 116 -27.27 5.86 0.72
N ASP A 117 -27.99 6.58 -0.11
CA ASP A 117 -29.03 7.48 0.36
C ASP A 117 -30.29 6.70 0.79
N ALA A 118 -31.23 7.41 1.41
CA ALA A 118 -32.48 6.81 1.87
C ALA A 118 -33.38 6.28 0.74
N ALA A 119 -33.12 6.69 -0.51
CA ALA A 119 -33.82 6.20 -1.70
C ALA A 119 -33.13 4.99 -2.35
N GLY A 120 -32.00 4.54 -1.80
CA GLY A 120 -31.21 3.42 -2.33
C GLY A 120 -30.32 3.80 -3.51
N ALA A 121 -30.14 5.10 -3.80
CA ALA A 121 -29.11 5.56 -4.73
C ALA A 121 -27.74 5.51 -4.04
N ASP A 122 -26.69 5.27 -4.82
CA ASP A 122 -25.30 5.25 -4.35
C ASP A 122 -24.57 6.51 -4.86
N PRO A 123 -24.75 7.69 -4.20
CA PRO A 123 -24.01 8.90 -4.54
C PRO A 123 -22.52 8.77 -4.16
N ASP A 124 -21.72 9.80 -4.50
CA ASP A 124 -20.27 9.75 -4.31
C ASP A 124 -19.86 9.45 -2.85
N ALA A 125 -18.96 8.48 -2.71
CA ALA A 125 -18.33 8.11 -1.45
C ALA A 125 -16.86 8.54 -1.51
N ASN A 126 -16.48 9.51 -0.68
CA ASN A 126 -15.14 10.10 -0.71
C ASN A 126 -14.34 9.72 0.53
N PHE A 127 -13.04 9.47 0.32
CA PHE A 127 -12.04 9.34 1.37
C PHE A 127 -11.08 10.51 1.26
N TYR A 128 -11.07 11.40 2.26
CA TYR A 128 -10.24 12.61 2.26
C TYR A 128 -9.02 12.41 3.17
N LEU A 129 -7.85 12.77 2.65
CA LEU A 129 -6.62 12.96 3.42
C LEU A 129 -6.27 14.44 3.35
N ASP A 130 -6.13 15.08 4.52
CA ASP A 130 -5.80 16.50 4.63
C ASP A 130 -4.67 16.65 5.64
N ALA A 131 -3.51 17.11 5.17
CA ALA A 131 -2.33 17.31 5.99
C ALA A 131 -2.24 18.71 6.62
N GLY A 132 -3.28 19.53 6.49
CA GLY A 132 -3.33 20.87 7.09
C GLY A 132 -2.29 21.82 6.50
N ASN A 133 -1.52 22.49 7.38
CA ASN A 133 -0.66 23.65 7.12
C ASN A 133 0.27 23.50 5.88
N ALA A 134 0.76 24.62 5.34
CA ALA A 134 1.49 24.77 4.06
C ALA A 134 2.76 23.92 3.82
N SER A 135 3.14 23.04 4.75
CA SER A 135 4.28 22.12 4.63
C SER A 135 3.91 20.64 4.84
N GLY A 136 2.64 20.33 5.11
CA GLY A 136 2.16 18.96 5.29
C GLY A 136 1.90 18.27 3.96
N GLU A 137 2.24 16.99 3.87
CA GLU A 137 1.92 16.15 2.71
C GLU A 137 0.81 15.16 3.09
N ALA A 138 -0.28 15.19 2.33
CA ALA A 138 -1.34 14.20 2.46
C ALA A 138 -1.05 13.05 1.50
N ALA A 139 -0.45 11.98 2.03
CA ALA A 139 -0.04 10.82 1.24
C ALA A 139 -0.91 9.59 1.51
N LEU A 140 -1.26 8.88 0.44
CA LEU A 140 -1.70 7.49 0.52
C LEU A 140 -0.51 6.59 0.16
N GLU A 141 0.13 6.03 1.18
CA GLU A 141 1.30 5.17 1.02
C GLU A 141 0.90 3.69 1.04
N PHE A 142 1.40 2.93 0.06
CA PHE A 142 1.22 1.49 0.01
C PHE A 142 2.56 0.80 0.29
N MET A 143 2.61 -0.02 1.33
CA MET A 143 3.84 -0.61 1.86
C MET A 143 3.71 -2.13 2.00
N LYS A 144 4.77 -2.87 1.67
CA LYS A 144 4.95 -4.29 1.98
C LYS A 144 6.31 -4.53 2.60
N GLY A 145 6.32 -5.08 3.82
CA GLY A 145 7.57 -5.39 4.53
C GLY A 145 8.48 -4.17 4.72
N GLY A 146 7.92 -2.97 4.82
CA GLY A 146 8.68 -1.72 4.96
C GLY A 146 9.18 -1.10 3.66
N LEU A 147 8.87 -1.69 2.50
CA LEU A 147 9.17 -1.12 1.18
C LEU A 147 7.88 -0.64 0.50
N PRO A 148 7.94 0.43 -0.32
CA PRO A 148 6.80 0.82 -1.14
C PRO A 148 6.41 -0.30 -2.10
N GLU A 149 5.17 -0.75 -2.05
CA GLU A 149 4.58 -1.68 -3.03
C GLU A 149 3.13 -1.23 -3.24
N ALA A 150 2.78 -0.83 -4.46
CA ALA A 150 1.45 -0.31 -4.76
C ALA A 150 0.81 -1.02 -5.96
N ARG A 151 -0.41 -1.50 -5.78
CA ARG A 151 -1.31 -1.90 -6.87
C ARG A 151 -2.64 -1.19 -6.70
N VAL A 152 -2.87 -0.15 -7.49
CA VAL A 152 -4.17 0.52 -7.58
C VAL A 152 -4.96 -0.15 -8.70
N ILE A 153 -6.06 -0.83 -8.37
CA ILE A 153 -6.96 -1.42 -9.36
C ILE A 153 -8.22 -0.55 -9.46
N ALA A 154 -8.43 0.07 -10.62
CA ALA A 154 -9.72 0.60 -11.02
C ALA A 154 -10.38 -0.41 -11.98
N LEU A 155 -11.50 -1.01 -11.57
CA LEU A 155 -12.30 -1.88 -12.44
C LEU A 155 -13.41 -1.06 -13.12
N LEU A 156 -13.73 -1.42 -14.37
CA LEU A 156 -14.78 -0.86 -15.22
C LEU A 156 -14.46 0.48 -15.93
N ASP A 157 -14.30 1.59 -15.21
CA ASP A 157 -14.28 2.93 -15.84
C ASP A 157 -12.88 3.52 -16.06
N LYS A 158 -12.33 4.25 -15.09
CA LYS A 158 -11.04 4.96 -15.21
C LYS A 158 -10.47 5.35 -13.86
N LEU A 159 -9.14 5.38 -13.76
CA LEU A 159 -8.43 6.10 -12.70
C LEU A 159 -8.30 7.57 -13.13
N ARG A 160 -8.84 8.49 -12.31
CA ARG A 160 -8.72 9.93 -12.55
C ARG A 160 -7.77 10.54 -11.53
N LEU A 161 -6.70 11.16 -12.00
CA LEU A 161 -5.79 11.98 -11.20
C LEU A 161 -6.03 13.45 -11.60
N VAL A 162 -6.24 14.33 -10.62
CA VAL A 162 -6.51 15.77 -10.84
C VAL A 162 -5.61 16.56 -9.91
N HIS A 163 -4.98 17.60 -10.44
CA HIS A 163 -4.20 18.54 -9.66
C HIS A 163 -4.37 19.95 -10.26
N ASP A 164 -4.52 20.97 -9.41
CA ASP A 164 -4.90 22.33 -9.83
C ASP A 164 -3.72 23.32 -9.89
N VAL A 165 -2.56 22.97 -9.34
CA VAL A 165 -1.45 23.94 -9.10
C VAL A 165 -0.13 23.52 -9.77
N GLY A 166 -0.11 22.41 -10.52
CA GLY A 166 1.12 21.80 -11.04
C GLY A 166 0.89 20.51 -11.82
N PRO A 167 1.94 19.93 -12.41
CA PRO A 167 1.84 18.71 -13.19
C PRO A 167 1.56 17.49 -12.31
N ILE A 168 1.07 16.43 -12.96
CA ILE A 168 1.02 15.09 -12.39
C ILE A 168 2.30 14.37 -12.85
N GLU A 169 3.10 13.87 -11.90
CA GLU A 169 4.40 13.27 -12.18
C GLU A 169 4.44 11.78 -11.85
N LEU A 170 5.13 11.01 -12.69
CA LEU A 170 5.48 9.62 -12.42
C LEU A 170 6.97 9.55 -12.09
N HIS A 171 7.28 9.16 -10.86
CA HIS A 171 8.65 9.09 -10.36
C HIS A 171 9.24 7.68 -10.46
N ALA A 172 10.52 7.60 -10.85
CA ALA A 172 11.32 6.39 -10.79
C ALA A 172 12.69 6.74 -10.19
N ALA A 173 13.15 5.96 -9.21
CA ALA A 173 14.42 6.19 -8.52
C ALA A 173 14.61 7.64 -8.01
N GLY A 174 13.54 8.27 -7.53
CA GLY A 174 13.55 9.64 -7.00
C GLY A 174 13.64 10.74 -8.05
N GLN A 175 13.34 10.43 -9.32
CA GLN A 175 13.29 11.39 -10.42
C GLN A 175 11.94 11.31 -11.14
N ALA A 176 11.37 12.45 -11.53
CA ALA A 176 10.20 12.49 -12.39
C ALA A 176 10.57 11.97 -13.79
N ALA A 177 10.16 10.75 -14.13
CA ALA A 177 10.39 10.14 -15.44
C ALA A 177 9.40 10.68 -16.48
N LEU A 178 8.18 10.99 -16.06
CA LEU A 178 7.13 11.57 -16.91
C LEU A 178 6.38 12.65 -16.13
N SER A 179 6.14 13.78 -16.76
CA SER A 179 5.35 14.89 -16.26
C SER A 179 4.19 15.15 -17.22
N VAL A 180 2.99 15.29 -16.67
CA VAL A 180 1.77 15.62 -17.43
C VAL A 180 1.23 16.93 -16.89
N SER A 181 1.30 17.97 -17.71
CA SER A 181 0.77 19.30 -17.42
C SER A 181 -0.51 19.57 -18.23
N GLY A 182 -1.13 20.73 -18.00
CA GLY A 182 -2.30 21.16 -18.77
C GLY A 182 -2.02 21.40 -20.27
N THR A 183 -0.75 21.45 -20.69
CA THR A 183 -0.36 21.77 -22.07
C THR A 183 0.58 20.76 -22.71
N ALA A 184 1.25 19.91 -21.93
CA ALA A 184 2.27 19.00 -22.45
C ALA A 184 2.35 17.69 -21.66
N ILE A 185 2.82 16.65 -22.35
CA ILE A 185 3.33 15.42 -21.77
C ILE A 185 4.84 15.44 -22.06
N GLU A 186 5.66 15.49 -21.02
CA GLU A 186 7.09 15.76 -21.15
C GLU A 186 7.94 14.94 -20.15
N PRO A 187 9.21 14.67 -20.45
CA PRO A 187 10.12 14.10 -19.46
C PRO A 187 10.35 15.08 -18.31
N GLY A 188 10.59 14.59 -17.10
CA GLY A 188 10.86 15.46 -15.95
C GLY A 188 12.22 16.15 -15.97
N SER A 189 13.10 15.79 -16.91
CA SER A 189 14.36 16.49 -17.15
C SER A 189 14.68 16.56 -18.64
N ASP A 190 15.18 17.72 -19.08
CA ASP A 190 15.51 18.01 -20.47
C ASP A 190 16.62 17.07 -20.97
N ASN A 191 16.42 16.50 -22.17
CA ASN A 191 17.35 15.61 -22.85
C ASN A 191 17.88 14.42 -22.01
N ALA A 192 17.15 13.99 -20.97
CA ALA A 192 17.59 12.93 -20.06
C ALA A 192 16.89 11.57 -20.30
N PHE A 193 15.74 11.56 -20.98
CA PHE A 193 14.90 10.38 -21.15
C PHE A 193 14.65 10.07 -22.62
N THR A 194 14.51 8.77 -22.92
CA THR A 194 14.16 8.28 -24.27
C THR A 194 12.70 7.84 -24.33
N GLY A 195 12.01 8.18 -25.43
CA GLY A 195 10.68 7.66 -25.74
C GLY A 195 10.73 6.22 -26.25
N GLY A 196 10.73 5.25 -25.33
CA GLY A 196 10.87 3.82 -25.64
C GLY A 196 12.32 3.34 -25.70
N SER A 197 12.53 2.09 -26.07
CA SER A 197 13.86 1.48 -26.19
C SER A 197 13.93 0.49 -27.37
N ALA A 198 15.14 0.01 -27.69
CA ALA A 198 15.34 -0.99 -28.73
C ALA A 198 14.47 -2.25 -28.52
N SER A 199 14.25 -2.66 -27.26
CA SER A 199 13.38 -3.78 -26.89
C SER A 199 11.91 -3.41 -26.72
N LYS A 200 11.60 -2.15 -26.40
CA LYS A 200 10.24 -1.67 -26.08
C LYS A 200 9.87 -0.47 -26.96
N ARG A 201 9.53 -0.75 -28.21
CA ARG A 201 9.20 0.26 -29.22
C ARG A 201 7.71 0.60 -29.22
N PHE A 202 7.38 1.87 -29.45
CA PHE A 202 6.03 2.24 -29.85
C PHE A 202 5.68 1.63 -31.21
N SER A 203 4.43 1.20 -31.37
CA SER A 203 3.95 0.68 -32.64
C SER A 203 3.73 1.79 -33.65
N GLU A 204 3.08 2.88 -33.23
CA GLU A 204 2.70 4.03 -34.05
C GLU A 204 2.62 5.29 -33.17
N MET A 205 2.77 6.47 -33.80
CA MET A 205 2.54 7.77 -33.18
C MET A 205 1.56 8.55 -34.07
N PHE A 206 0.45 9.01 -33.50
CA PHE A 206 -0.56 9.82 -34.21
C PHE A 206 -0.41 11.28 -33.80
N SER A 207 -0.02 12.14 -34.74
CA SER A 207 0.11 13.58 -34.56
C SER A 207 -0.46 14.34 -35.76
N VAL A 208 -0.92 15.58 -35.52
CA VAL A 208 -1.40 16.46 -36.59
C VAL A 208 -0.22 16.96 -37.44
N ASP A 209 0.86 17.38 -36.79
CA ASP A 209 2.10 17.85 -37.42
C ASP A 209 3.26 16.87 -37.18
N GLY A 210 4.33 17.02 -37.96
CA GLY A 210 5.55 16.22 -37.81
C GLY A 210 6.35 16.55 -36.54
N THR A 211 7.30 15.69 -36.19
CA THR A 211 8.17 15.88 -35.02
C THR A 211 9.10 17.09 -35.21
N ILE A 212 9.21 17.93 -34.19
CA ILE A 212 10.18 19.03 -34.14
C ILE A 212 11.50 18.49 -33.60
N ASN A 213 12.61 18.74 -34.32
CA ASN A 213 13.97 18.44 -33.86
C ASN A 213 14.73 19.75 -33.69
N THR A 214 15.37 19.97 -32.54
CA THR A 214 16.22 21.15 -32.31
C THR A 214 17.38 21.16 -33.31
N SER A 215 17.46 22.20 -34.14
CA SER A 215 18.54 22.38 -35.13
C SER A 215 19.17 23.77 -35.04
N ASP A 216 19.33 24.26 -33.81
CA ASP A 216 19.96 25.55 -33.54
C ASP A 216 21.46 25.51 -33.87
N MET A 217 21.95 26.49 -34.63
CA MET A 217 23.37 26.59 -34.99
C MET A 217 24.26 26.81 -33.76
N ARG A 218 23.73 27.42 -32.69
CA ARG A 218 24.47 27.71 -31.45
C ARG A 218 24.85 26.45 -30.68
N GLU A 219 24.16 25.34 -30.95
CA GLU A 219 24.40 24.04 -30.32
C GLU A 219 25.27 23.11 -31.18
N LYS A 220 25.79 23.61 -32.31
CA LYS A 220 26.50 22.80 -33.32
C LYS A 220 27.89 23.35 -33.63
N VAL A 221 28.82 22.45 -33.93
CA VAL A 221 30.21 22.77 -34.30
C VAL A 221 30.63 21.92 -35.49
N ASN A 222 31.69 22.34 -36.21
CA ASN A 222 32.24 21.62 -37.37
C ASN A 222 31.24 21.43 -38.52
N ILE A 223 30.42 22.45 -38.78
CA ILE A 223 29.44 22.48 -39.87
C ILE A 223 30.18 22.56 -41.21
N ARG A 224 30.03 21.53 -42.05
CA ARG A 224 30.68 21.43 -43.36
C ARG A 224 29.77 20.76 -44.40
N PRO A 225 30.01 20.96 -45.71
CA PRO A 225 29.39 20.15 -46.75
C PRO A 225 29.88 18.69 -46.73
N LEU A 226 29.17 17.82 -47.45
CA LEU A 226 29.58 16.43 -47.65
C LEU A 226 30.89 16.35 -48.45
N ASN A 227 31.76 15.42 -48.05
CA ASN A 227 32.98 15.09 -48.78
C ASN A 227 32.69 14.17 -49.97
N GLU A 228 33.69 13.91 -50.81
CA GLU A 228 33.48 13.13 -52.04
C GLU A 228 33.11 11.65 -51.79
N ALA A 229 33.61 11.04 -50.71
CA ALA A 229 33.21 9.67 -50.35
C ALA A 229 31.75 9.65 -49.87
N GLU A 230 31.36 10.60 -49.02
CA GLU A 230 29.99 10.76 -48.53
C GLU A 230 29.00 11.00 -49.68
N LYS A 231 29.39 11.82 -50.67
CA LYS A 231 28.58 12.04 -51.88
C LYS A 231 28.39 10.77 -52.70
N ARG A 232 29.44 9.96 -52.88
CA ARG A 232 29.33 8.67 -53.58
C ARG A 232 28.37 7.72 -52.86
N VAL A 233 28.49 7.61 -51.53
CA VAL A 233 27.53 6.83 -50.73
C VAL A 233 26.10 7.34 -50.94
N ALA A 234 25.87 8.65 -50.85
CA ALA A 234 24.54 9.24 -51.07
C ALA A 234 23.96 8.91 -52.46
N GLN A 235 24.80 8.91 -53.51
CA GLN A 235 24.42 8.55 -54.88
C GLN A 235 24.07 7.07 -55.04
N GLU A 236 24.67 6.17 -54.27
CA GLU A 236 24.26 4.77 -54.25
C GLU A 236 22.93 4.60 -53.51
N LEU A 237 22.82 5.20 -52.32
CA LEU A 237 21.65 5.05 -51.45
C LEU A 237 20.35 5.59 -52.05
N VAL A 238 20.40 6.60 -52.94
CA VAL A 238 19.19 7.11 -53.62
C VAL A 238 18.51 6.05 -54.49
N ASN A 239 19.27 5.07 -54.98
CA ASN A 239 18.77 3.99 -55.82
C ASN A 239 18.36 2.73 -55.03
N ASP A 240 18.56 2.73 -53.71
CA ASP A 240 18.42 1.54 -52.85
C ASP A 240 17.14 1.45 -52.03
N PHE A 241 16.17 2.33 -52.29
CA PHE A 241 14.83 2.16 -51.74
C PHE A 241 14.15 0.90 -52.27
N ARG A 242 13.57 0.11 -51.36
CA ARG A 242 12.80 -1.08 -51.68
C ARG A 242 11.42 -1.03 -51.04
N ILE A 243 10.49 -1.74 -51.68
CA ILE A 243 9.22 -2.10 -51.07
C ILE A 243 9.43 -3.38 -50.26
N PHE A 244 8.90 -3.42 -49.04
CA PHE A 244 8.95 -4.59 -48.18
C PHE A 244 7.66 -4.76 -47.38
N GLN A 245 7.47 -5.95 -46.83
CA GLN A 245 6.40 -6.27 -45.88
C GLN A 245 7.02 -6.87 -44.62
N TRP A 246 6.38 -6.67 -43.47
CA TRP A 246 6.82 -7.31 -42.23
C TRP A 246 6.46 -8.80 -42.25
N ILE A 247 7.43 -9.65 -41.91
CA ILE A 247 7.23 -11.11 -41.86
C ILE A 247 6.05 -11.48 -40.94
N SER A 248 5.96 -10.85 -39.75
CA SER A 248 4.84 -11.06 -38.83
C SER A 248 3.50 -10.65 -39.43
N ALA A 249 3.43 -9.50 -40.12
CA ALA A 249 2.20 -9.06 -40.77
C ALA A 249 1.77 -9.99 -41.90
N VAL A 250 2.71 -10.55 -42.67
CA VAL A 250 2.42 -11.54 -43.72
C VAL A 250 1.93 -12.86 -43.09
N ALA A 251 2.54 -13.30 -42.00
CA ALA A 251 2.08 -14.49 -41.28
C ALA A 251 0.65 -14.31 -40.72
N ASP A 252 0.34 -13.13 -40.18
CA ASP A 252 -0.95 -12.86 -39.53
C ASP A 252 -2.08 -12.55 -40.53
N LYS A 253 -1.79 -11.84 -41.62
CA LYS A 253 -2.81 -11.28 -42.54
C LYS A 253 -2.75 -11.89 -43.94
N GLY A 254 -1.79 -12.76 -44.21
CA GLY A 254 -1.46 -13.24 -45.56
C GLY A 254 -0.75 -12.17 -46.39
N GLU A 255 -0.04 -12.60 -47.44
CA GLU A 255 0.75 -11.73 -48.31
C GLU A 255 -0.07 -10.59 -48.93
N ALA A 256 -1.29 -10.90 -49.39
CA ALA A 256 -2.20 -9.90 -49.96
C ALA A 256 -2.81 -8.95 -48.93
N GLY A 257 -2.90 -9.35 -47.65
CA GLY A 257 -3.47 -8.54 -46.57
C GLY A 257 -2.45 -7.69 -45.82
N ALA A 258 -1.16 -8.03 -45.91
CA ALA A 258 -0.07 -7.26 -45.30
C ALA A 258 0.22 -6.00 -46.11
N ARG A 259 0.42 -4.87 -45.42
CA ARG A 259 0.67 -3.58 -46.06
C ARG A 259 2.08 -3.53 -46.67
N LEU A 260 2.20 -2.90 -47.84
CA LEU A 260 3.48 -2.57 -48.46
C LEU A 260 4.09 -1.33 -47.77
N HIS A 261 5.33 -1.46 -47.33
CA HIS A 261 6.15 -0.39 -46.76
C HIS A 261 7.28 -0.03 -47.71
N VAL A 262 7.79 1.21 -47.64
CA VAL A 262 8.93 1.68 -48.43
C VAL A 262 10.05 2.13 -47.50
N GLY A 263 11.29 1.77 -47.83
CA GLY A 263 12.44 2.14 -47.02
C GLY A 263 13.75 1.52 -47.51
N GLN A 264 14.77 1.58 -46.65
CA GLN A 264 16.09 0.98 -46.86
C GLN A 264 16.42 -0.01 -45.75
N MET A 265 17.31 -0.96 -46.05
CA MET A 265 17.81 -1.93 -45.08
C MET A 265 19.05 -1.37 -44.39
N ALA A 266 19.06 -1.33 -43.06
CA ALA A 266 20.15 -0.75 -42.29
C ALA A 266 21.50 -1.43 -42.59
N GLN A 267 21.50 -2.75 -42.77
CA GLN A 267 22.68 -3.54 -43.14
C GLN A 267 23.28 -3.11 -44.48
N TRP A 268 22.44 -2.78 -45.46
CA TRP A 268 22.92 -2.31 -46.76
C TRP A 268 23.51 -0.92 -46.65
N VAL A 269 22.89 -0.03 -45.88
CA VAL A 269 23.47 1.30 -45.58
C VAL A 269 24.86 1.14 -44.96
N GLU A 270 25.00 0.30 -43.95
CA GLU A 270 26.30 0.01 -43.32
C GLU A 270 27.33 -0.49 -44.34
N GLN A 271 26.95 -1.43 -45.20
CA GLN A 271 27.81 -1.95 -46.25
C GLN A 271 28.28 -0.85 -47.22
N LYS A 272 27.37 0.05 -47.65
CA LYS A 272 27.70 1.13 -48.59
C LYS A 272 28.69 2.14 -48.01
N PHE A 273 28.56 2.44 -46.73
CA PHE A 273 29.56 3.24 -46.02
C PHE A 273 30.92 2.55 -46.03
N ALA A 274 30.96 1.26 -45.68
CA ALA A 274 32.21 0.50 -45.63
C ALA A 274 32.90 0.36 -47.00
N GLU A 275 32.13 0.22 -48.09
CA GLU A 275 32.64 0.17 -49.48
C GLU A 275 33.40 1.45 -49.86
N GLU A 276 33.00 2.60 -49.31
CA GLU A 276 33.66 3.90 -49.51
C GLU A 276 34.68 4.24 -48.40
N GLY A 277 35.01 3.27 -47.53
CA GLY A 277 35.96 3.44 -46.44
C GLY A 277 35.45 4.33 -45.30
N LEU A 278 34.14 4.50 -45.18
CA LEU A 278 33.47 5.25 -44.12
C LEU A 278 32.88 4.30 -43.08
N ASP A 279 32.80 4.75 -41.83
CA ASP A 279 32.13 4.03 -40.74
C ASP A 279 30.72 4.59 -40.54
N ALA A 280 29.69 3.80 -40.83
CA ALA A 280 28.29 4.20 -40.65
C ALA A 280 27.96 4.55 -39.19
N GLY A 281 28.60 3.91 -38.21
CA GLY A 281 28.39 4.18 -36.79
C GLY A 281 28.82 5.57 -36.34
N ARG A 282 29.58 6.30 -37.18
CA ARG A 282 29.95 7.71 -36.94
C ARG A 282 28.86 8.71 -37.36
N TYR A 283 27.81 8.25 -38.04
CA TYR A 283 26.72 9.08 -38.54
C TYR A 283 25.46 8.81 -37.72
N GLY A 284 24.88 9.85 -37.13
CA GLY A 284 23.70 9.75 -36.25
C GLY A 284 22.48 9.09 -36.90
N MET A 285 22.43 9.05 -38.24
CA MET A 285 21.38 8.39 -39.00
C MET A 285 21.37 6.86 -38.88
N PHE A 286 22.47 6.23 -38.50
CA PHE A 286 22.56 4.78 -38.31
C PHE A 286 22.67 4.47 -36.82
N THR A 287 21.83 3.55 -36.32
CA THR A 287 21.86 3.12 -34.93
C THR A 287 22.08 1.61 -34.85
N ARG A 288 22.87 1.20 -33.86
CA ARG A 288 23.10 -0.20 -33.49
C ARG A 288 22.90 -0.29 -31.98
N ASP A 289 21.77 -0.85 -31.59
CA ASP A 289 21.36 -0.94 -30.19
C ASP A 289 21.25 -2.41 -29.80
N LYS A 290 21.76 -2.76 -28.62
CA LYS A 290 21.57 -4.09 -28.04
C LYS A 290 20.11 -4.29 -27.69
N ILE A 291 19.59 -5.47 -28.00
CA ILE A 291 18.26 -5.87 -27.56
C ILE A 291 18.37 -6.83 -26.40
N PHE A 292 17.40 -6.72 -25.51
CA PHE A 292 17.29 -7.53 -24.31
C PHE A 292 15.96 -8.25 -24.33
N ARG A 293 15.98 -9.53 -24.01
CA ARG A 293 14.77 -10.30 -23.74
C ARG A 293 14.66 -10.56 -22.25
N THR A 294 13.45 -10.49 -21.77
CA THR A 294 13.12 -10.85 -20.40
C THR A 294 13.05 -12.38 -20.32
N VAL A 295 13.86 -12.98 -19.45
CA VAL A 295 13.87 -14.42 -19.19
C VAL A 295 13.47 -14.64 -17.74
N THR A 296 12.53 -15.56 -17.53
CA THR A 296 12.24 -16.08 -16.19
C THR A 296 13.21 -17.24 -15.94
N ASP A 297 14.08 -17.07 -14.96
CA ASP A 297 15.00 -18.11 -14.51
C ASP A 297 14.68 -18.49 -13.06
N THR A 298 14.78 -19.77 -12.74
CA THR A 298 14.49 -20.29 -11.40
C THR A 298 15.82 -20.47 -10.68
N LYS A 299 16.07 -19.65 -9.64
CA LYS A 299 17.28 -19.75 -8.83
C LYS A 299 16.94 -20.30 -7.45
N MET A 300 17.76 -21.23 -6.96
CA MET A 300 17.69 -21.70 -5.58
C MET A 300 18.18 -20.58 -4.66
N VAL A 301 17.31 -20.10 -3.79
CA VAL A 301 17.67 -19.11 -2.77
C VAL A 301 17.52 -19.70 -1.38
N GLN A 302 18.46 -19.36 -0.51
CA GLN A 302 18.37 -19.73 0.90
C GLN A 302 17.40 -18.79 1.61
N VAL A 303 16.25 -19.33 1.99
CA VAL A 303 15.23 -18.62 2.77
C VAL A 303 15.13 -19.23 4.15
N GLN A 304 14.67 -18.43 5.12
CA GLN A 304 14.44 -18.94 6.46
C GLN A 304 13.34 -20.01 6.43
N LYS A 305 13.67 -21.22 6.88
CA LYS A 305 12.73 -22.32 7.00
C LYS A 305 11.58 -21.90 7.90
N VAL A 306 10.37 -22.12 7.42
CA VAL A 306 9.16 -21.99 8.22
C VAL A 306 8.52 -23.36 8.41
N GLU A 307 8.02 -23.63 9.61
CA GLU A 307 7.23 -24.81 9.91
C GLU A 307 5.82 -24.39 10.32
N LYS A 308 4.83 -25.20 9.96
CA LYS A 308 3.45 -25.01 10.36
C LYS A 308 3.33 -25.41 11.83
N SER A 309 3.01 -24.45 12.68
CA SER A 309 2.73 -24.67 14.09
C SER A 309 1.25 -24.47 14.33
N THR A 310 0.58 -25.49 14.85
CA THR A 310 -0.78 -25.35 15.35
C THR A 310 -0.73 -24.65 16.69
N GLN A 311 -1.20 -23.40 16.74
CA GLN A 311 -1.39 -22.70 18.00
C GLN A 311 -2.85 -22.73 18.38
N GLN A 312 -3.11 -23.07 19.63
CA GLN A 312 -4.43 -23.00 20.20
C GLN A 312 -4.67 -21.58 20.66
N ARG A 313 -5.61 -20.92 19.98
CA ARG A 313 -6.10 -19.63 20.41
C ARG A 313 -7.49 -19.83 20.99
N THR A 314 -7.66 -19.38 22.22
CA THR A 314 -8.96 -19.31 22.83
C THR A 314 -9.71 -18.13 22.22
N ILE A 315 -10.85 -18.42 21.59
CA ILE A 315 -11.80 -17.39 21.18
C ILE A 315 -13.09 -17.57 21.98
N ILE A 316 -13.77 -16.48 22.26
CA ILE A 316 -15.06 -16.50 22.94
C ILE A 316 -16.12 -16.32 21.87
N GLU A 317 -16.96 -17.34 21.70
CA GLU A 317 -18.07 -17.35 20.74
C GLU A 317 -19.39 -17.43 21.52
N VAL A 318 -20.39 -16.63 21.13
CA VAL A 318 -21.72 -16.68 21.80
C VAL A 318 -22.57 -17.73 21.10
N ILE A 319 -22.76 -18.86 21.77
CA ILE A 319 -23.62 -19.96 21.31
C ILE A 319 -24.83 -20.02 22.25
N ASP A 320 -26.04 -19.93 21.70
CA ASP A 320 -27.30 -19.94 22.46
C ASP A 320 -27.37 -18.93 23.63
N GLY A 321 -26.84 -17.72 23.41
CA GLY A 321 -26.89 -16.64 24.39
C GLY A 321 -25.93 -16.78 25.59
N ARG A 322 -24.98 -17.73 25.54
CA ARG A 322 -23.91 -17.88 26.53
C ARG A 322 -22.54 -17.72 25.87
N ALA A 323 -21.70 -16.89 26.47
CA ALA A 323 -20.29 -16.76 26.08
C ALA A 323 -19.58 -18.09 26.34
N THR A 324 -19.27 -18.81 25.27
CA THR A 324 -18.64 -20.13 25.34
C THR A 324 -17.19 -19.98 24.93
N GLU A 325 -16.29 -20.35 25.83
CA GLU A 325 -14.87 -20.42 25.55
C GLU A 325 -14.61 -21.58 24.60
N LYS A 326 -14.14 -21.26 23.39
CA LYS A 326 -13.86 -22.25 22.36
C LYS A 326 -12.39 -22.16 21.98
N THR A 327 -11.68 -23.25 22.21
CA THR A 327 -10.30 -23.38 21.75
C THR A 327 -10.32 -23.65 20.25
N VAL A 328 -9.88 -22.68 19.47
CA VAL A 328 -9.72 -22.84 18.02
C VAL A 328 -8.24 -23.06 17.74
N SER A 329 -7.97 -24.08 16.92
CA SER A 329 -6.63 -24.39 16.46
C SER A 329 -6.40 -23.63 15.15
N GLU A 330 -5.42 -22.72 15.14
CA GLU A 330 -4.99 -21.98 13.96
C GLU A 330 -3.60 -22.47 13.56
N GLU A 331 -3.40 -22.72 12.27
CA GLU A 331 -2.11 -23.12 11.72
C GLU A 331 -1.37 -21.86 11.27
N ILE A 332 -0.30 -21.51 11.98
CA ILE A 332 0.57 -20.38 11.63
C ILE A 332 1.93 -20.87 11.17
N SER A 333 2.54 -20.17 10.20
CA SER A 333 3.90 -20.45 9.76
C SER A 333 4.89 -19.73 10.68
N VAL A 334 5.68 -20.50 11.43
CA VAL A 334 6.71 -19.95 12.34
C VAL A 334 8.11 -20.19 11.80
N PRO A 335 9.00 -19.18 11.87
CA PRO A 335 10.40 -19.35 11.50
C PRO A 335 11.11 -20.34 12.42
N VAL A 336 11.84 -21.28 11.82
CA VAL A 336 12.61 -22.30 12.53
C VAL A 336 14.01 -21.76 12.87
N TYR A 337 14.42 -21.97 14.12
CA TYR A 337 15.74 -21.61 14.62
C TYR A 337 16.41 -22.83 15.23
N GLU A 338 17.71 -22.97 15.02
CA GLU A 338 18.56 -23.92 15.72
C GLU A 338 19.40 -23.20 16.76
N VAL A 339 19.66 -23.86 17.89
CA VAL A 339 20.50 -23.33 18.96
C VAL A 339 21.89 -23.92 18.81
N LEU A 340 22.86 -23.10 18.41
CA LEU A 340 24.23 -23.53 18.19
C LEU A 340 25.18 -22.97 19.26
N PRO A 341 26.19 -23.74 19.69
CA PRO A 341 27.24 -23.26 20.58
C PRO A 341 28.07 -22.15 19.91
N VAL A 342 28.39 -21.10 20.67
CA VAL A 342 29.18 -19.96 20.19
C VAL A 342 30.66 -20.22 20.47
N PHE A 343 31.47 -20.11 19.42
CA PHE A 343 32.93 -20.13 19.49
C PHE A 343 33.48 -18.74 19.16
N ASP A 344 34.64 -18.39 19.71
CA ASP A 344 35.36 -17.17 19.35
C ASP A 344 36.17 -17.36 18.06
N GLU A 345 36.86 -16.30 17.61
CA GLU A 345 37.67 -16.32 16.38
C GLU A 345 38.85 -17.31 16.43
N ALA A 346 39.24 -17.77 17.63
CA ALA A 346 40.28 -18.78 17.84
C ALA A 346 39.70 -20.21 17.89
N GLY A 347 38.38 -20.36 17.83
CA GLY A 347 37.68 -21.65 17.89
C GLY A 347 37.40 -22.14 19.31
N GLU A 348 37.62 -21.30 20.33
CA GLU A 348 37.37 -21.66 21.73
C GLU A 348 35.93 -21.35 22.13
N ALA A 349 35.38 -22.18 23.03
CA ALA A 349 33.99 -22.02 23.49
C ALA A 349 33.81 -20.73 24.30
N VAL A 350 32.89 -19.88 23.89
CA VAL A 350 32.57 -18.66 24.64
C VAL A 350 31.72 -19.03 25.85
N MET A 351 32.21 -18.78 27.06
CA MET A 351 31.52 -19.12 28.31
C MET A 351 30.83 -17.90 28.92
N VAL A 352 29.64 -18.08 29.48
CA VAL A 352 28.87 -17.06 30.22
C VAL A 352 28.55 -17.54 31.65
N PRO A 353 28.44 -16.63 32.64
CA PRO A 353 28.12 -17.02 34.01
C PRO A 353 26.71 -17.62 34.11
N GLY A 354 26.60 -18.84 34.64
CA GLY A 354 25.32 -19.52 34.88
C GLY A 354 25.11 -19.88 36.36
N PRO A 355 23.88 -20.26 36.76
CA PRO A 355 23.51 -20.55 38.15
C PRO A 355 24.30 -21.70 38.81
N GLY A 356 25.03 -22.51 38.03
CA GLY A 356 25.85 -23.64 38.50
C GLY A 356 27.31 -23.61 38.05
N GLY A 357 27.81 -22.46 37.58
CA GLY A 357 29.15 -22.30 36.98
C GLY A 357 29.11 -21.72 35.56
N PRO A 358 30.27 -21.51 34.92
CA PRO A 358 30.32 -21.04 33.54
C PRO A 358 29.63 -22.05 32.61
N VAL A 359 28.66 -21.58 31.82
CA VAL A 359 27.96 -22.37 30.79
C VAL A 359 28.32 -21.85 29.41
N GLN A 360 28.36 -22.73 28.41
CA GLN A 360 28.68 -22.31 27.05
C GLN A 360 27.57 -21.41 26.49
N LYS A 361 27.97 -20.28 25.92
CA LYS A 361 27.07 -19.35 25.24
C LYS A 361 26.50 -20.04 24.01
N THR A 362 25.20 -19.94 23.83
CA THR A 362 24.50 -20.43 22.64
C THR A 362 23.87 -19.27 21.89
N ALA A 363 23.79 -19.37 20.56
CA ALA A 363 23.09 -18.42 19.71
C ALA A 363 21.92 -19.12 19.00
N ARG A 364 20.79 -18.42 18.86
CA ARG A 364 19.68 -18.85 18.01
C ARG A 364 19.97 -18.40 16.59
N VAL A 365 20.22 -19.35 15.70
CA VAL A 365 20.53 -19.10 14.29
C VAL A 365 19.35 -19.57 13.45
N PRO A 366 18.87 -18.79 12.48
CA PRO A 366 17.79 -19.19 11.59
C PRO A 366 18.21 -20.42 10.76
N VAL A 367 17.35 -21.44 10.70
CA VAL A 367 17.56 -22.58 9.80
C VAL A 367 17.21 -22.13 8.40
N LEU A 368 18.13 -22.27 7.45
CA LEU A 368 17.90 -21.93 6.05
C LEU A 368 17.54 -23.18 5.24
N VAL A 369 16.57 -23.05 4.34
CA VAL A 369 16.24 -24.07 3.33
C VAL A 369 16.38 -23.46 1.95
N GLU A 370 16.76 -24.29 0.98
CA GLU A 370 16.82 -23.87 -0.42
C GLU A 370 15.41 -23.93 -1.01
N GLU A 371 14.90 -22.79 -1.48
CA GLU A 371 13.61 -22.66 -2.15
C GLU A 371 13.83 -22.15 -3.58
N GLU A 372 13.11 -22.72 -4.54
CA GLU A 372 13.06 -22.22 -5.91
C GLU A 372 12.26 -20.92 -5.96
N ARG A 373 12.89 -19.83 -6.36
CA ARG A 373 12.18 -18.59 -6.72
C ARG A 373 12.42 -18.23 -8.17
N GLU A 374 11.36 -17.81 -8.82
CA GLU A 374 11.41 -17.21 -10.15
C GLU A 374 12.00 -15.80 -10.05
N PHE A 375 13.06 -15.57 -10.80
CA PHE A 375 13.64 -14.25 -11.01
C PHE A 375 13.49 -13.89 -12.48
N THR A 376 13.15 -12.64 -12.70
CA THR A 376 13.08 -12.07 -14.03
C THR A 376 14.37 -11.32 -14.29
N GLU A 377 15.16 -11.77 -15.26
CA GLU A 377 16.38 -11.08 -15.69
C GLU A 377 16.30 -10.65 -17.16
N GLU A 378 16.92 -9.52 -17.49
CA GLU A 378 17.11 -9.09 -18.87
C GLU A 378 18.43 -9.64 -19.39
N VAL A 379 18.34 -10.53 -20.38
CA VAL A 379 19.50 -11.14 -21.04
C VAL A 379 19.66 -10.52 -22.42
N GLU A 380 20.90 -10.19 -22.79
CA GLU A 380 21.24 -9.71 -24.14
C GLU A 380 20.83 -10.76 -25.19
N ASP A 381 20.00 -10.34 -26.14
CA ASP A 381 19.38 -11.19 -27.17
C ASP A 381 19.77 -10.73 -28.59
N GLY A 382 21.01 -10.26 -28.72
CA GLY A 382 21.57 -9.76 -29.96
C GLY A 382 21.41 -8.25 -30.13
N GLU A 383 21.36 -7.82 -31.39
CA GLU A 383 21.42 -6.42 -31.77
C GLU A 383 20.27 -6.05 -32.73
N ARG A 384 19.86 -4.79 -32.67
CA ARG A 384 18.89 -4.20 -33.58
C ARG A 384 19.51 -3.00 -34.26
N LEU A 385 19.51 -3.04 -35.59
CA LEU A 385 19.92 -1.92 -36.42
C LEU A 385 18.72 -1.02 -36.73
N GLY A 386 18.94 0.29 -36.71
CA GLY A 386 17.95 1.31 -36.98
C GLY A 386 18.46 2.37 -37.95
N LEU A 387 17.52 3.01 -38.64
CA LEU A 387 17.81 4.16 -39.50
C LEU A 387 16.92 5.33 -39.08
N ARG A 388 17.54 6.49 -38.83
CA ARG A 388 16.82 7.75 -38.67
C ARG A 388 16.55 8.34 -40.04
N TYR A 389 15.38 8.01 -40.58
CA TYR A 389 14.97 8.43 -41.91
C TYR A 389 15.10 9.95 -42.17
N PRO A 390 14.77 10.87 -41.23
CA PRO A 390 14.97 12.29 -41.47
C PRO A 390 16.43 12.67 -41.79
N GLU A 391 17.38 12.18 -40.99
CA GLU A 391 18.81 12.43 -41.23
C GLU A 391 19.30 11.75 -42.50
N LEU A 392 18.90 10.49 -42.74
CA LEU A 392 19.25 9.74 -43.93
C LEU A 392 18.76 10.43 -45.21
N MET A 393 17.52 10.93 -45.21
CA MET A 393 16.98 11.64 -46.37
C MET A 393 17.72 12.95 -46.61
N CYS A 394 18.05 13.71 -45.56
CA CYS A 394 18.88 14.91 -45.70
C CYS A 394 20.26 14.60 -46.28
N PHE A 395 20.91 13.52 -45.83
CA PHE A 395 22.19 13.07 -46.36
C PHE A 395 22.11 12.73 -47.85
N ILE A 396 21.11 11.94 -48.25
CA ILE A 396 20.89 11.55 -49.66
C ILE A 396 20.60 12.77 -50.52
N MET A 397 19.72 13.67 -50.06
CA MET A 397 19.37 14.89 -50.80
C MET A 397 20.60 15.79 -50.99
N ALA A 398 21.40 15.99 -49.95
CA ALA A 398 22.62 16.80 -50.03
C ALA A 398 23.63 16.22 -51.04
N GLY A 399 23.83 14.90 -51.05
CA GLY A 399 24.80 14.26 -51.94
C GLY A 399 24.34 14.09 -53.41
N THR A 400 23.03 14.07 -53.66
CA THR A 400 22.47 13.85 -55.01
C THR A 400 22.01 15.10 -55.72
N LEU A 401 21.51 16.11 -55.00
CA LEU A 401 21.01 17.35 -55.58
C LEU A 401 22.09 18.42 -55.74
N GLY A 402 23.32 18.15 -55.27
CA GLY A 402 24.47 19.03 -55.48
C GLY A 402 24.40 20.37 -54.75
N VAL A 403 23.77 20.40 -53.57
CA VAL A 403 23.61 21.60 -52.73
C VAL A 403 24.86 21.91 -51.92
#